data_AF-A0A2I1E8F4-F1
#
_entry.id   AF-A0A2I1E8F4-F1
#
_cell.length_a   1.000
_cell.length_b   1.000
_cell.length_c   1.000
_cell.angle_alpha   90.00
_cell.angle_beta   90.00
_cell.angle_gamma   90.00
#
_symmetry.space_group_name_H-M   'P 1'
#
loop_
_entity.id
_entity.type
_entity.pdbx_description
1 polymer ?
#
loop_
_entity_poly.entity_id
_entity_poly.type
_entity_poly.pdbx_seq_one_letter_code
_entity_poly.pdbx_strand_id
1 'polypeptide(L)'
;MFYFREAVVHTRKLLDIIVKAENKIQTRFKIGLNSKMPSHFPVHVFYCLKELGGFGMLLMRYVLILQSDLRWSKQTEIQITHFCAGILHEEDQLIPNLF
;
A
#
# COMPACT_ATOMS: atom_id res chain seq x y z
N MET A 1 -3.20 -9.46 9.07
CA MET A 1 -1.87 -9.23 9.66
C MET A 1 -1.67 -9.99 10.96
N PHE A 2 -2.45 -9.75 12.03
CA PHE A 2 -2.24 -10.44 13.32
C PHE A 2 -2.30 -11.98 13.30
N TYR A 3 -3.11 -12.56 12.41
CA TYR A 3 -3.22 -14.01 12.26
C TYR A 3 -2.11 -14.60 11.38
N PHE A 4 -2.00 -14.15 10.12
CA PHE A 4 -1.07 -14.73 9.14
C PHE A 4 0.38 -14.22 9.24
N ARG A 5 0.63 -13.10 9.95
CA ARG A 5 1.94 -12.50 10.20
C ARG A 5 2.85 -12.54 8.95
N GLU A 6 4.01 -13.17 9.04
CA GLU A 6 5.08 -13.23 8.02
C GLU A 6 4.64 -13.90 6.71
N ALA A 7 3.62 -14.78 6.74
CA ALA A 7 3.12 -15.43 5.54
C ALA A 7 2.57 -14.42 4.51
N VAL A 8 2.16 -13.23 4.95
CA VAL A 8 1.68 -12.16 4.07
C VAL A 8 2.78 -11.61 3.18
N VAL A 9 4.02 -11.52 3.69
CA VAL A 9 5.18 -10.96 2.95
C VAL A 9 5.60 -11.89 1.81
N HIS A 10 5.53 -13.20 2.03
CA HIS A 10 5.87 -14.20 1.01
C HIS A 10 4.79 -14.35 -0.07
N THR A 11 3.57 -13.88 0.18
CA THR A 11 2.44 -14.07 -0.73
C THR A 11 2.19 -12.82 -1.58
N ARG A 12 2.86 -12.72 -2.73
CA ARG A 12 2.74 -11.57 -3.65
C ARG A 12 1.30 -11.24 -4.07
N LYS A 13 0.51 -12.26 -4.41
CA LYS A 13 -0.90 -12.08 -4.81
C LYS A 13 -1.73 -11.40 -3.71
N LEU A 14 -1.43 -11.71 -2.45
CA LEU A 14 -2.11 -11.12 -1.31
C LEU A 14 -1.71 -9.65 -1.13
N LEU A 15 -0.42 -9.33 -1.29
CA LEU A 15 0.07 -7.94 -1.28
C LEU A 15 -0.62 -7.09 -2.36
N ASP A 16 -0.73 -7.60 -3.59
CA ASP A 16 -1.44 -6.89 -4.68
C ASP A 16 -2.91 -6.60 -4.35
N ILE A 17 -3.60 -7.56 -3.72
CA ILE A 17 -5.00 -7.40 -3.32
C ILE A 17 -5.11 -6.33 -2.22
N ILE A 18 -4.19 -6.33 -1.25
CA ILE A 18 -4.17 -5.35 -0.16
C ILE A 18 -3.96 -3.93 -0.72
N VAL A 19 -2.99 -3.74 -1.61
CA VAL A 19 -2.72 -2.44 -2.26
C VAL A 19 -3.95 -1.93 -3.02
N LYS A 20 -4.60 -2.80 -3.79
CA LYS A 20 -5.82 -2.46 -4.54
C LYS A 20 -6.99 -2.14 -3.61
N ALA A 21 -7.17 -2.89 -2.52
CA ALA A 21 -8.23 -2.65 -1.55
C ALA A 21 -8.05 -1.30 -0.84
N GLU A 22 -6.82 -0.97 -0.44
CA GLU A 22 -6.50 0.30 0.22
C GLU A 22 -6.77 1.50 -0.71
N ASN A 23 -6.37 1.40 -1.98
CA ASN A 23 -6.66 2.42 -3.00
C ASN A 23 -8.16 2.58 -3.23
N LYS A 24 -8.92 1.48 -3.20
CA LYS A 24 -10.38 1.51 -3.34
C LYS A 24 -11.03 2.24 -2.15
N ILE A 25 -10.55 2.01 -0.93
CA ILE A 25 -11.04 2.70 0.27
C ILE A 25 -10.73 4.21 0.18
N GLN A 26 -9.49 4.59 -0.15
CA GLN A 26 -9.12 6.00 -0.35
C GLN A 26 -10.00 6.65 -1.41
N THR A 27 -10.24 5.97 -2.54
CA THR A 27 -11.10 6.47 -3.62
C THR A 27 -12.55 6.64 -3.15
N ARG A 28 -13.07 5.75 -2.32
CA ARG A 28 -14.41 5.88 -1.72
C ARG A 28 -14.52 7.12 -0.83
N PHE A 29 -13.51 7.41 -0.02
CA PHE A 29 -13.47 8.65 0.77
C PHE A 29 -13.43 9.90 -0.12
N LYS A 30 -12.61 9.89 -1.18
CA LYS A 30 -12.54 11.00 -2.15
C LYS A 30 -13.88 11.26 -2.83
N ILE A 31 -14.60 10.20 -3.22
CA ILE A 31 -15.95 10.30 -3.81
C ILE A 31 -16.95 10.84 -2.79
N GLY A 32 -16.93 10.34 -1.54
CA GLY A 32 -17.85 10.79 -0.49
C GLY A 32 -17.71 12.27 -0.15
N LEU A 33 -16.52 12.83 -0.31
CA LEU A 33 -16.22 14.25 -0.11
C LEU A 33 -16.34 15.10 -1.38
N ASN A 34 -16.85 14.53 -2.48
CA ASN A 34 -17.07 15.19 -3.76
C ASN A 34 -15.82 15.92 -4.30
N SER A 35 -14.63 15.35 -4.11
CA SER A 35 -13.40 15.94 -4.63
C SER A 35 -12.73 14.98 -5.62
N LYS A 36 -12.55 15.47 -6.84
CA LYS A 36 -11.90 14.77 -7.95
C LYS A 36 -10.40 15.06 -8.06
N MET A 37 -9.85 16.01 -7.29
CA MET A 37 -8.44 16.40 -7.42
C MET A 37 -7.54 15.69 -6.41
N PRO A 38 -6.45 15.03 -6.85
CA PRO A 38 -5.49 14.36 -5.98
C PRO A 38 -4.82 15.31 -4.97
N SER A 39 -4.60 16.56 -5.36
CA SER A 39 -3.95 17.61 -4.56
C SER A 39 -4.74 18.01 -3.32
N HIS A 40 -6.07 17.87 -3.33
CA HIS A 40 -6.90 18.15 -2.16
C HIS A 40 -6.85 17.06 -1.08
N PHE A 41 -6.26 15.91 -1.40
CA PHE A 41 -6.14 14.79 -0.45
C PHE A 41 -4.69 14.35 -0.32
N PRO A 42 -3.87 15.17 0.35
CA PRO A 42 -2.54 14.77 0.73
C PRO A 42 -2.63 13.57 1.69
N VAL A 43 -1.58 12.75 1.64
CA VAL A 43 -1.60 11.40 2.21
C VAL A 43 -1.82 11.42 3.73
N HIS A 44 -1.34 12.47 4.41
CA HIS A 44 -1.53 12.66 5.86
C HIS A 44 -3.00 12.69 6.31
N VAL A 45 -3.95 13.14 5.48
CA VAL A 45 -5.38 13.18 5.84
C VAL A 45 -5.89 11.76 6.12
N PHE A 46 -5.38 10.77 5.39
CA PHE A 46 -5.78 9.38 5.55
C PHE A 46 -5.16 8.72 6.79
N TYR A 47 -3.88 8.95 7.06
CA TYR A 47 -3.14 8.20 8.09
C TYR A 47 -2.94 8.95 9.42
N CYS A 48 -3.24 10.24 9.48
CA CYS A 48 -3.19 10.98 10.75
C CYS A 48 -4.22 10.42 11.74
N LEU A 49 -3.90 10.49 13.03
CA LEU A 49 -4.76 9.99 14.11
C LEU A 49 -6.12 10.71 14.10
N LYS A 50 -7.16 9.98 14.51
CA LYS A 50 -8.52 10.53 14.63
C LYS A 50 -8.60 11.69 15.61
N GLU A 51 -7.80 11.63 16.66
CA GLU A 51 -7.70 12.68 17.68
C GLU A 51 -7.16 14.01 17.11
N LEU A 52 -6.39 13.94 16.03
CA LEU A 52 -5.82 15.08 15.32
C LEU A 52 -6.64 15.45 14.06
N GLY A 53 -7.83 14.89 13.89
CA GLY A 53 -8.72 15.17 12.77
C GLY A 53 -8.44 14.38 11.47
N GLY A 54 -7.58 13.37 11.53
CA GLY A 54 -7.35 12.45 10.42
C GLY A 54 -8.32 11.26 10.38
N PHE A 55 -8.27 10.47 9.31
CA PHE A 55 -9.10 9.25 9.21
C PHE A 55 -8.57 8.08 10.04
N GLY A 56 -7.30 8.11 10.46
CA GLY A 56 -6.66 7.03 11.22
C GLY A 56 -6.62 5.72 10.45
N MET A 57 -6.49 5.78 9.12
CA MET A 57 -6.31 4.59 8.30
C MET A 57 -4.97 3.95 8.65
N LEU A 58 -4.97 2.62 8.73
CA LEU A 58 -3.75 1.84 8.91
C LEU A 58 -3.17 1.49 7.55
N LEU A 59 -1.86 1.69 7.41
CA LEU A 59 -1.16 1.52 6.16
C LEU A 59 -0.61 0.10 6.00
N MET A 60 -0.81 -0.49 4.83
CA MET A 60 -0.09 -1.72 4.43
C MET A 60 0.56 -1.59 3.03
N ARG A 61 0.35 -0.48 2.34
CA ARG A 61 0.77 -0.26 0.94
C ARG A 61 2.25 0.05 0.73
N TYR A 62 2.99 0.53 1.75
CA TYR A 62 4.44 0.80 1.63
C TYR A 62 5.25 -0.48 1.88
N VAL A 63 4.91 -1.53 1.14
CA VAL A 63 5.77 -2.69 0.96
C VAL A 63 6.22 -2.63 -0.48
N LEU A 64 7.52 -2.46 -0.72
CA LEU A 64 8.10 -2.54 -2.05
C LEU A 64 7.64 -3.87 -2.67
N ILE A 65 6.82 -3.81 -3.73
CA ILE A 65 6.25 -5.03 -4.30
C ILE A 65 7.38 -5.78 -4.98
N LEU A 66 7.57 -7.00 -4.51
CA LEU A 66 8.65 -7.89 -4.86
C LEU A 66 8.43 -8.39 -6.30
N GLN A 67 9.07 -7.75 -7.27
CA GLN A 67 8.92 -8.05 -8.69
C GLN A 67 10.15 -8.81 -9.17
N SER A 68 10.10 -10.14 -9.14
CA SER A 68 11.03 -10.96 -9.91
C SER A 68 10.51 -11.14 -11.34
N ASP A 69 11.39 -11.38 -12.30
CA ASP A 69 11.03 -11.68 -13.69
C ASP A 69 9.94 -12.77 -13.76
N LEU A 70 8.74 -12.36 -14.20
CA LEU A 70 7.55 -13.24 -14.24
C LEU A 70 7.68 -14.37 -15.29
N ARG A 71 8.69 -14.28 -16.18
CA ARG A 71 8.97 -15.29 -17.21
C ARG A 71 9.61 -16.56 -16.65
N TRP A 72 10.43 -16.46 -15.60
CA TRP A 72 11.13 -17.61 -15.01
C TRP A 72 10.72 -17.91 -13.56
N SER A 73 9.78 -17.15 -13.00
CA SER A 73 9.35 -17.25 -11.60
C SER A 73 8.73 -18.58 -11.17
N LYS A 74 8.45 -19.51 -12.11
CA LYS A 74 7.87 -20.83 -11.80
C LYS A 74 8.92 -21.94 -11.59
N GLN A 75 10.16 -21.73 -12.00
CA GLN A 75 11.15 -22.82 -12.10
C GLN A 75 12.27 -22.76 -11.05
N THR A 76 12.36 -21.69 -10.28
CA THR A 76 13.36 -21.52 -9.21
C THR A 76 12.83 -20.56 -8.14
N GLU A 77 13.28 -20.74 -6.89
CA GLU A 77 13.13 -19.76 -5.81
C GLU A 77 14.05 -18.55 -6.10
N ILE A 78 13.69 -17.75 -7.09
CA ILE A 78 14.48 -16.60 -7.52
C ILE A 78 14.44 -15.52 -6.41
N GLN A 79 15.62 -15.06 -5.98
CA GLN A 79 15.81 -13.92 -5.09
C GLN A 79 15.19 -12.63 -5.66
N ILE A 80 14.96 -11.64 -4.80
CA ILE A 80 14.33 -10.37 -5.17
C ILE A 80 15.24 -9.58 -6.12
N THR A 81 14.84 -9.40 -7.39
CA THR A 81 15.65 -8.65 -8.38
C THR A 81 15.13 -7.25 -8.67
N HIS A 82 13.83 -7.00 -8.60
CA HIS A 82 13.24 -5.68 -8.77
C HIS A 82 12.19 -5.37 -7.72
N PHE A 83 12.04 -4.08 -7.44
CA PHE A 83 11.00 -3.54 -6.58
C PHE A 83 10.08 -2.64 -7.41
N CYS A 84 8.77 -2.83 -7.26
CA CYS A 84 7.78 -1.95 -7.86
C CYS A 84 7.16 -1.08 -6.76
N ALA A 85 7.20 0.24 -6.93
CA ALA A 85 6.60 1.17 -5.99
C ALA A 85 5.07 1.09 -6.10
N GLY A 86 4.40 0.82 -4.97
CA GLY A 86 2.95 0.66 -4.93
C GLY A 86 2.16 1.94 -5.22
N ILE A 87 2.74 3.14 -5.00
CA ILE A 87 2.22 4.50 -5.35
C ILE A 87 3.38 5.50 -5.47
N LEU A 88 3.29 6.44 -6.41
CA LEU A 88 4.11 7.66 -6.48
C LEU A 88 3.72 8.62 -5.35
N HIS A 89 4.64 8.84 -4.41
CA HIS A 89 4.55 9.88 -3.38
C HIS A 89 5.72 10.85 -3.53
N GLU A 90 5.61 12.05 -2.98
CA GLU A 90 6.76 12.96 -2.85
C GLU A 90 7.88 12.28 -2.02
N GLU A 91 9.12 12.48 -2.47
CA GLU A 91 10.23 11.52 -2.32
C GLU A 91 10.70 11.26 -0.87
N ASP A 92 10.25 12.04 0.13
CA ASP A 92 10.78 11.99 1.50
C ASP A 92 9.78 11.64 2.60
N GLN A 93 8.52 11.31 2.28
CA GLN A 93 7.52 11.01 3.31
C GLN A 93 7.28 9.50 3.46
N LEU A 94 8.04 8.90 4.38
CA LEU A 94 7.86 7.52 4.80
C LEU A 94 6.75 7.43 5.85
N ILE A 95 5.67 6.71 5.51
CA ILE A 95 4.57 6.44 6.43
C ILE A 95 4.76 5.02 6.98
N PRO A 96 4.72 4.82 8.30
CA PRO A 96 4.91 3.50 8.89
C PRO A 96 3.80 2.54 8.46
N ASN A 97 4.19 1.34 8.03
CA ASN A 97 3.27 0.26 7.69
C ASN A 97 3.02 -0.65 8.90
N LEU A 98 2.05 -1.55 8.78
CA LEU A 98 1.64 -2.44 9.87
C LEU A 98 2.54 -3.69 10.05
N PHE A 99 3.70 -3.74 9.38
CA PHE A 99 4.54 -4.92 9.31
C PHE A 99 5.93 -4.70 9.91
#